data_AF-A0AAV9ZSZ6-F1
#
_entry.id   AF-A0AAV9ZSZ6-F1
#
_cell.length_a   1.000
_cell.length_b   1.000
_cell.length_c   1.000
_cell.angle_alpha   90.00
_cell.angle_beta   90.00
_cell.angle_gamma   90.00
#
_symmetry.space_group_name_H-M   'P 1'
#
loop_
_entity.id
_entity.type
_entity.pdbx_description
1 polymer ?
#
loop_
_entity_poly.entity_id
_entity_poly.type
_entity_poly.pdbx_seq_one_letter_code
_entity_poly.pdbx_strand_id
1 'polypeptide(L)'
;MVSEIQHRHHADIELMYLAAVNSYGQRKCKPFSSFKNTRQYAGLPPSVPYLRALFTDYVSAHRLYFERDIASLPLTIAKADHTFDFLKYMGGLKGERIFSAAYTILNEFEEVRGHSLTPTKSLFYVEDMLKLINEGLAASNDPVTQVLYTDSPQGM
;
A
#
# COMPACT_ATOMS: atom_id res chain seq x y z
N MET A 1 -2.56 6.12 -35.39
CA MET A 1 -3.49 5.48 -34.43
C MET A 1 -3.17 5.86 -32.98
N VAL A 2 -1.95 5.63 -32.45
CA VAL A 2 -1.63 5.97 -31.04
C VAL A 2 -1.73 7.48 -30.72
N SER A 3 -1.23 8.35 -31.62
CA SER A 3 -1.29 9.81 -31.44
C SER A 3 -2.73 10.36 -31.42
N GLU A 4 -3.62 9.81 -32.24
CA GLU A 4 -5.03 10.21 -32.30
C GLU A 4 -5.77 9.84 -31.00
N ILE A 5 -5.45 8.68 -30.43
CA ILE A 5 -5.98 8.25 -29.12
C ILE A 5 -5.47 9.17 -28.00
N GLN A 6 -4.19 9.55 -28.02
CA GLN A 6 -3.62 10.48 -27.04
C GLN A 6 -4.26 11.87 -27.13
N HIS A 7 -4.49 12.36 -28.35
CA HIS A 7 -5.18 13.62 -28.59
C HIS A 7 -6.61 13.62 -28.06
N ARG A 8 -7.37 12.55 -28.33
CA ARG A 8 -8.74 12.40 -27.79
C ARG A 8 -8.72 12.35 -26.27
N HIS A 9 -7.86 11.52 -25.69
CA HIS A 9 -7.74 11.41 -24.24
C HIS A 9 -7.37 12.75 -23.58
N HIS A 10 -6.45 13.51 -24.18
CA HIS A 10 -6.12 14.85 -23.69
C HIS A 10 -7.33 15.78 -23.69
N ALA A 11 -8.13 15.77 -24.76
CA ALA A 11 -9.36 16.57 -24.84
C ALA A 11 -10.40 16.14 -23.80
N ASP A 12 -10.53 14.84 -23.54
CA ASP A 12 -11.43 14.31 -22.50
C ASP A 12 -11.00 14.81 -21.10
N ILE A 13 -9.70 14.76 -20.79
CA ILE A 13 -9.15 15.25 -19.52
C ILE A 13 -9.29 16.78 -19.40
N GLU A 14 -9.08 17.53 -20.48
CA GLU A 14 -9.32 18.97 -20.52
C GLU A 14 -10.79 19.30 -20.19
N LEU A 15 -11.72 18.55 -20.76
CA LEU A 15 -13.14 18.72 -20.50
C LEU A 15 -13.50 18.40 -19.04
N MET A 16 -12.93 17.33 -18.47
CA MET A 16 -13.08 17.01 -17.04
C MET A 16 -12.50 18.11 -16.15
N TYR A 17 -11.34 18.66 -16.52
CA TYR A 17 -10.72 19.78 -15.81
C TYR A 17 -11.63 21.01 -15.79
N LEU A 18 -12.14 21.42 -16.97
CA LEU A 18 -13.03 22.57 -17.09
C LEU A 18 -14.36 22.37 -16.32
N ALA A 19 -14.92 21.16 -16.36
CA ALA A 19 -16.11 20.81 -15.59
C ALA A 19 -15.87 20.94 -14.08
N ALA A 20 -14.74 20.46 -13.57
CA ALA A 20 -14.36 20.59 -12.18
C ALA A 20 -14.14 22.07 -11.79
N VAL A 21 -13.42 22.84 -12.60
CA VAL A 21 -13.21 24.29 -12.34
C VAL A 21 -14.55 25.02 -12.23
N ASN A 22 -15.51 24.69 -13.10
CA ASN A 22 -16.85 25.25 -13.06
C ASN A 22 -17.63 24.83 -11.80
N SER A 23 -17.58 23.55 -11.41
CA SER A 23 -18.29 23.06 -10.22
C SER A 23 -17.75 23.63 -8.91
N TYR A 24 -16.44 23.85 -8.81
CA TYR A 24 -15.81 24.47 -7.64
C TYR A 24 -15.91 26.01 -7.64
N GLY A 25 -16.53 26.62 -8.65
CA GLY A 25 -16.69 28.09 -8.75
C GLY A 25 -15.36 28.84 -8.83
N GLN A 26 -14.27 28.18 -9.22
CA GLN A 26 -12.94 28.78 -9.22
C GLN A 26 -12.76 29.68 -10.45
N ARG A 27 -12.88 30.99 -10.24
CA ARG A 27 -12.67 32.00 -11.30
C ARG A 27 -11.20 32.18 -11.71
N LYS A 28 -10.25 31.66 -10.91
CA LYS A 28 -8.80 31.80 -11.13
C LYS A 28 -8.12 30.43 -11.12
N CYS A 29 -8.35 29.67 -12.17
CA CYS A 29 -7.62 28.43 -12.44
C CYS A 29 -6.60 28.65 -13.55
N LYS A 30 -5.46 27.96 -13.47
CA LYS A 30 -4.48 27.96 -14.55
C LYS A 30 -5.13 27.31 -15.79
N PRO A 31 -4.94 27.84 -17.00
CA PRO A 31 -5.46 27.18 -18.20
C PRO A 31 -4.87 25.77 -18.30
N PHE A 32 -5.67 24.82 -18.78
CA PHE A 32 -5.20 23.47 -19.07
C PHE A 32 -4.06 23.53 -20.10
N SER A 33 -3.08 22.65 -19.97
CA SER A 33 -1.91 22.66 -20.85
C SER A 33 -2.30 22.30 -22.28
N SER A 34 -1.69 22.94 -23.26
CA SER A 34 -1.86 22.55 -24.66
C SER A 34 -1.18 21.21 -24.93
N PHE A 35 -1.79 20.38 -25.79
CA PHE A 35 -1.20 19.12 -26.25
C PHE A 35 0.21 19.30 -26.87
N LYS A 36 0.51 20.47 -27.44
CA LYS A 36 1.83 20.76 -28.02
C LYS A 36 2.89 21.12 -26.98
N ASN A 37 2.51 21.38 -25.74
CA ASN A 37 3.42 21.81 -24.68
C ASN A 37 4.03 20.59 -23.97
N THR A 38 5.16 20.11 -24.47
CA THR A 38 5.87 18.94 -23.92
C THR A 38 6.43 19.11 -22.51
N ARG A 39 6.46 20.34 -21.97
CA ARG A 39 6.87 20.62 -20.59
C ARG A 39 5.75 20.44 -19.57
N GLN A 40 4.52 20.26 -20.03
CA GLN A 40 3.33 20.03 -19.22
C GLN A 40 2.62 18.77 -19.71
N TYR A 41 1.39 18.54 -19.27
CA TYR A 41 0.63 17.39 -19.74
C TYR A 41 0.28 17.57 -21.23
N ALA A 42 0.95 16.77 -22.07
CA ALA A 42 0.82 16.77 -23.53
C ALA A 42 0.13 15.50 -24.04
N GLY A 43 -0.73 14.88 -23.22
CA GLY A 43 -1.37 13.60 -23.54
C GLY A 43 -0.43 12.39 -23.47
N LEU A 44 0.78 12.59 -22.93
CA LEU A 44 1.72 11.52 -22.65
C LEU A 44 1.31 10.83 -21.34
N PRO A 45 1.26 9.49 -21.31
CA PRO A 45 1.04 8.77 -20.06
C PRO A 45 2.23 9.02 -19.12
N PRO A 46 1.99 9.07 -17.80
CA PRO A 46 3.07 9.14 -16.83
C PRO A 46 4.02 7.96 -16.99
N SER A 47 5.32 8.21 -16.84
CA SER A 47 6.32 7.15 -16.92
C SER A 47 6.24 6.23 -15.70
N VAL A 48 6.68 4.98 -15.83
CA VAL A 48 6.74 4.03 -14.70
C VAL A 48 7.55 4.59 -13.52
N PRO A 49 8.73 5.22 -13.72
CA PRO A 49 9.47 5.85 -12.63
C PRO A 49 8.69 6.97 -11.93
N TYR A 50 7.94 7.78 -12.69
CA TYR A 50 7.10 8.84 -12.12
C TYR A 50 5.98 8.27 -11.26
N LEU A 51 5.26 7.25 -11.75
CA LEU A 51 4.19 6.60 -11.00
C LEU A 51 4.72 5.95 -9.71
N ARG A 52 5.90 5.31 -9.79
CA ARG A 52 6.55 4.73 -8.61
C ARG A 52 6.91 5.80 -7.59
N ALA A 53 7.52 6.92 -8.03
CA ALA A 53 7.86 8.03 -7.14
C ALA A 53 6.62 8.61 -6.47
N LEU A 54 5.57 8.90 -7.24
CA LEU A 54 4.29 9.41 -6.73
C LEU A 54 3.67 8.48 -5.69
N PHE A 55 3.64 7.17 -5.97
CA PHE A 55 3.11 6.18 -5.03
C PHE A 55 3.94 6.12 -3.74
N THR A 56 5.28 6.04 -3.85
CA THR A 56 6.17 6.00 -2.70
C THR A 56 6.04 7.26 -1.85
N ASP A 57 6.00 8.44 -2.47
CA ASP A 57 5.85 9.72 -1.77
C ASP A 57 4.50 9.79 -1.05
N TYR A 58 3.42 9.37 -1.71
CA TYR A 58 2.08 9.33 -1.11
C TYR A 58 2.04 8.39 0.10
N VAL A 59 2.49 7.14 -0.04
CA VAL A 59 2.48 6.17 1.06
C VAL A 59 3.39 6.62 2.19
N SER A 60 4.56 7.18 1.89
CA SER A 60 5.49 7.69 2.90
C SER A 60 4.89 8.86 3.69
N ALA A 61 4.21 9.79 3.02
CA ALA A 61 3.55 10.92 3.67
C ALA A 61 2.38 10.50 4.56
N HIS A 62 1.69 9.40 4.22
CA HIS A 62 0.52 8.91 4.95
C HIS A 62 0.82 7.76 5.92
N ARG A 63 2.08 7.30 5.97
CA ARG A 63 2.52 6.15 6.77
C ARG A 63 2.03 6.20 8.22
N LEU A 64 2.17 7.36 8.86
CA LEU A 64 1.77 7.54 10.27
C LEU A 64 0.27 7.27 10.48
N TYR A 65 -0.59 7.65 9.52
CA TYR A 65 -2.03 7.42 9.61
C TYR A 65 -2.33 5.94 9.45
N PHE A 66 -1.74 5.29 8.44
CA PHE A 66 -1.90 3.84 8.26
C PHE A 66 -1.42 3.04 9.48
N GLU A 67 -0.26 3.39 10.04
CA GLU A 67 0.26 2.73 11.24
C GLU A 67 -0.64 2.94 12.45
N ARG A 68 -1.23 4.13 12.61
CA ARG A 68 -2.20 4.42 13.67
C ARG A 68 -3.50 3.64 13.50
N ASP A 69 -4.03 3.62 12.27
CA ASP A 69 -5.26 2.89 11.97
C ASP A 69 -5.06 1.40 12.27
N ILE A 70 -3.98 0.81 11.76
CA ILE A 70 -3.60 -0.60 12.04
C ILE A 70 -3.42 -0.84 13.54
N ALA A 71 -2.77 0.08 14.27
CA ALA A 71 -2.54 -0.06 15.71
C ALA A 71 -3.84 -0.02 16.53
N SER A 72 -4.88 0.64 16.02
CA SER A 72 -6.19 0.76 16.68
C SER A 72 -7.15 -0.40 16.39
N LEU A 73 -6.78 -1.32 15.50
CA LEU A 73 -7.63 -2.44 15.14
C LEU A 73 -7.71 -3.48 16.27
N PRO A 74 -8.90 -4.05 16.52
CA PRO A 74 -9.05 -5.14 17.46
C PRO A 74 -8.36 -6.40 16.93
N LEU A 75 -8.09 -7.35 17.82
CA LEU A 75 -7.54 -8.67 17.46
C LEU A 75 -8.02 -9.74 18.44
N THR A 76 -9.34 -9.84 18.64
CA THR A 76 -9.87 -10.87 19.56
C THR A 76 -9.67 -12.26 18.97
N ILE A 77 -9.89 -12.37 17.64
CA ILE A 77 -9.66 -13.58 16.86
C ILE A 77 -8.64 -13.26 15.78
N ALA A 78 -7.47 -13.87 15.86
CA ALA A 78 -6.40 -13.67 14.90
C ALA A 78 -6.41 -14.78 13.84
N LYS A 79 -6.15 -14.41 12.59
CA LYS A 79 -5.78 -15.34 11.51
C LYS A 79 -4.39 -14.97 11.04
N ALA A 80 -3.44 -15.89 11.09
CA ALA A 80 -2.09 -15.66 10.64
C ALA A 80 -1.68 -16.62 9.54
N ASP A 81 -0.92 -16.13 8.56
CA ASP A 81 -0.45 -16.92 7.44
C ASP A 81 0.89 -16.40 6.88
N HIS A 82 1.65 -17.30 6.28
CA HIS A 82 2.84 -16.98 5.51
C HIS A 82 2.53 -16.87 4.02
N THR A 83 2.71 -15.68 3.45
CA THR A 83 2.63 -15.45 2.01
C THR A 83 4.01 -15.52 1.34
N PHE A 84 4.08 -16.14 0.16
CA PHE A 84 5.34 -16.37 -0.58
C PHE A 84 5.39 -15.72 -1.96
N ASP A 85 4.24 -15.45 -2.58
CA ASP A 85 4.18 -15.20 -4.02
C ASP A 85 4.73 -13.84 -4.42
N PHE A 86 4.36 -12.77 -3.72
CA PHE A 86 4.83 -11.43 -4.08
C PHE A 86 6.35 -11.28 -3.82
N LEU A 87 6.90 -12.04 -2.88
CA LEU A 87 8.33 -12.05 -2.56
C LEU A 87 9.19 -12.56 -3.73
N LYS A 88 8.62 -13.35 -4.64
CA LYS A 88 9.31 -13.80 -5.86
C LYS A 88 9.69 -12.64 -6.76
N TYR A 89 8.98 -11.51 -6.65
CA TYR A 89 9.22 -10.29 -7.42
C TYR A 89 10.01 -9.23 -6.64
N MET A 90 10.34 -9.49 -5.37
CA MET A 90 11.22 -8.62 -4.60
C MET A 90 12.68 -8.83 -5.00
N GLY A 91 13.45 -7.73 -4.99
CA GLY A 91 14.88 -7.77 -5.26
C GLY A 91 15.65 -8.55 -4.19
N GLY A 92 16.78 -9.12 -4.59
CA GLY A 92 17.72 -9.80 -3.72
C GLY A 92 19.04 -9.06 -3.60
N LEU A 93 19.88 -9.47 -2.65
CA LEU A 93 21.27 -9.01 -2.55
C LEU A 93 22.17 -10.07 -3.18
N LYS A 94 22.97 -9.68 -4.19
CA LYS A 94 23.87 -10.60 -4.92
C LYS A 94 23.17 -11.85 -5.50
N GLY A 95 21.89 -11.74 -5.84
CA GLY A 95 21.09 -12.84 -6.38
C GLY A 95 20.40 -13.71 -5.33
N GLU A 96 20.65 -13.48 -4.03
CA GLU A 96 19.97 -14.18 -2.94
C GLU A 96 18.76 -13.39 -2.44
N ARG A 97 17.65 -14.08 -2.16
CA ARG A 97 16.44 -13.45 -1.62
C ARG A 97 16.69 -13.03 -0.17
N ILE A 98 16.39 -11.77 0.14
CA ILE A 98 16.49 -11.22 1.49
C ILE A 98 15.38 -11.78 2.38
N PHE A 99 14.17 -11.91 1.82
CA PHE A 99 12.99 -12.40 2.50
C PHE A 99 12.48 -13.66 1.82
N SER A 100 12.22 -14.69 2.63
CA SER A 100 11.67 -15.96 2.15
C SER A 100 10.18 -16.08 2.43
N ALA A 101 9.64 -15.33 3.38
CA ALA A 101 8.22 -15.33 3.71
C ALA A 101 7.74 -13.94 4.18
N ALA A 102 6.43 -13.73 4.11
CA ALA A 102 5.76 -12.56 4.65
C ALA A 102 4.67 -13.06 5.59
N TYR A 103 4.83 -12.80 6.88
CA TYR A 103 3.88 -13.22 7.90
C TYR A 103 2.85 -12.12 8.10
N THR A 104 1.58 -12.42 7.84
CA THR A 104 0.49 -11.46 7.97
C THR A 104 -0.49 -11.95 9.03
N ILE A 105 -0.93 -11.04 9.88
CA ILE A 105 -1.97 -11.27 10.88
C ILE A 105 -3.17 -10.41 10.55
N LEU A 106 -4.32 -11.05 10.41
CA LEU A 106 -5.61 -10.43 10.21
C LEU A 106 -6.46 -10.55 11.48
N ASN A 107 -7.32 -9.56 11.70
CA ASN A 107 -8.36 -9.63 12.72
C ASN A 107 -9.60 -10.39 12.26
N GLU A 108 -10.63 -10.42 13.12
CA GLU A 108 -11.93 -11.02 12.86
C GLU A 108 -12.67 -10.42 11.65
N PHE A 109 -12.29 -9.23 11.19
CA PHE A 109 -12.87 -8.49 10.08
C PHE A 109 -12.02 -8.52 8.80
N GLU A 110 -10.99 -9.38 8.77
CA GLU A 110 -10.05 -9.51 7.65
C GLU A 110 -9.19 -8.26 7.40
N GLU A 111 -9.03 -7.41 8.42
CA GLU A 111 -8.16 -6.25 8.38
C GLU A 111 -6.76 -6.61 8.89
N VAL A 112 -5.73 -6.04 8.25
CA VAL A 112 -4.33 -6.33 8.59
C VAL A 112 -3.98 -5.68 9.93
N ARG A 113 -3.72 -6.50 10.94
CA ARG A 113 -3.26 -6.06 12.27
C ARG A 113 -1.74 -6.08 12.41
N GLY A 114 -1.08 -6.95 11.67
CA GLY A 114 0.37 -7.11 11.69
C GLY A 114 0.90 -7.66 10.37
N HIS A 115 2.08 -7.21 9.97
CA HIS A 115 2.76 -7.71 8.78
C HIS A 115 4.27 -7.65 8.99
N SER A 116 4.97 -8.75 8.70
CA SER A 116 6.44 -8.83 8.81
C SER A 116 7.03 -9.59 7.63
N LEU A 117 8.07 -9.02 7.03
CA LEU A 117 8.89 -9.73 6.04
C LEU A 117 10.00 -10.49 6.77
N THR A 118 10.03 -11.81 6.61
CA THR A 118 10.95 -12.68 7.37
C THR A 118 11.96 -13.36 6.44
N PRO A 119 13.21 -13.53 6.88
CA PRO A 119 14.24 -14.21 6.09
C PRO A 119 13.96 -15.72 5.97
N THR A 120 13.18 -16.30 6.89
CA THR A 120 12.76 -17.71 6.88
C THR A 120 11.29 -17.85 7.29
N LYS A 121 10.75 -19.07 7.21
CA LYS A 121 9.40 -19.41 7.71
C LYS A 121 9.32 -19.56 9.23
N SER A 122 10.42 -19.29 9.94
CA SER A 122 10.48 -19.46 11.39
C SER A 122 9.69 -18.36 12.09
N LEU A 123 8.84 -18.76 13.04
CA LEU A 123 8.09 -17.84 13.89
C LEU A 123 9.00 -17.03 14.83
N PHE A 124 10.27 -17.41 14.97
CA PHE A 124 11.27 -16.62 15.70
C PHE A 124 11.35 -15.17 15.19
N TYR A 125 11.24 -14.98 13.87
CA TYR A 125 11.36 -13.65 13.26
C TYR A 125 10.09 -12.79 13.37
N VAL A 126 9.02 -13.31 13.99
CA VAL A 126 7.75 -12.57 14.17
C VAL A 126 7.38 -12.35 15.64
N GLU A 127 8.19 -12.84 16.57
CA GLU A 127 7.94 -12.72 18.00
C GLU A 127 7.81 -11.26 18.46
N ASP A 128 8.71 -10.39 17.99
CA ASP A 128 8.69 -8.96 18.32
C ASP A 128 7.42 -8.28 17.81
N MET A 129 6.96 -8.65 16.62
CA MET A 129 5.70 -8.14 16.08
C MET A 129 4.51 -8.57 16.94
N LEU A 130 4.47 -9.84 17.38
CA LEU A 130 3.41 -10.35 18.25
C LEU A 130 3.39 -9.63 19.62
N LYS A 131 4.56 -9.36 20.19
CA LYS A 131 4.70 -8.58 21.44
C LYS A 131 4.15 -7.17 21.27
N LEU A 132 4.55 -6.47 20.21
CA LEU A 132 4.08 -5.10 19.92
C LEU A 132 2.57 -5.05 19.70
N ILE A 133 1.97 -6.05 19.06
CA ILE A 133 0.52 -6.14 18.91
C ILE A 133 -0.15 -6.26 20.28
N ASN A 134 0.34 -7.14 21.15
CA ASN A 134 -0.24 -7.33 22.48
C ASN A 134 -0.11 -6.06 23.36
N GLU A 135 1.03 -5.38 23.29
CA GLU A 135 1.22 -4.07 23.93
C GLU A 135 0.23 -3.03 23.40
N GLY A 136 0.00 -3.01 22.09
CA GLY A 136 -0.97 -2.11 21.45
C GLY A 136 -2.41 -2.37 21.86
N LEU A 137 -2.82 -3.65 21.99
CA LEU A 137 -4.15 -4.01 22.49
C LEU A 137 -4.33 -3.55 23.95
N ALA A 138 -3.32 -3.81 24.80
CA ALA A 138 -3.34 -3.37 26.18
C ALA A 138 -3.42 -1.84 26.30
N ALA A 139 -2.67 -1.10 25.48
CA ALA A 139 -2.71 0.36 25.46
C ALA A 139 -4.06 0.93 25.01
N SER A 140 -4.80 0.19 24.17
CA SER A 140 -6.11 0.58 23.65
C SER A 140 -7.28 0.11 24.54
N ASN A 141 -6.99 -0.60 25.64
CA ASN A 141 -7.98 -1.32 26.47
C ASN A 141 -8.81 -2.34 25.69
N ASP A 142 -8.27 -2.87 24.61
CA ASP A 142 -8.91 -3.93 23.84
C ASP A 142 -8.72 -5.29 24.52
N PRO A 143 -9.64 -6.24 24.31
CA PRO A 143 -9.43 -7.62 24.72
C PRO A 143 -8.13 -8.18 24.14
N VAL A 144 -7.38 -8.90 24.97
CA VAL A 144 -6.24 -9.69 24.49
C VAL A 144 -6.72 -10.75 23.49
N THR A 145 -5.86 -11.10 22.53
CA THR A 145 -6.16 -12.15 21.55
C THR A 145 -6.49 -13.47 22.25
N GLN A 146 -7.67 -14.03 21.93
CA GLN A 146 -8.19 -15.23 22.57
C GLN A 146 -7.89 -16.49 21.75
N VAL A 147 -7.93 -16.36 20.42
CA VAL A 147 -7.72 -17.46 19.48
C VAL A 147 -6.86 -16.99 18.32
N LEU A 148 -5.88 -17.81 17.94
CA LEU A 148 -5.05 -17.62 16.75
C LEU A 148 -5.23 -18.83 15.82
N TYR A 149 -5.79 -18.60 14.65
CA TYR A 149 -5.82 -19.55 13.54
C TYR A 149 -4.55 -19.39 12.72
N THR A 150 -3.84 -20.48 12.51
CA THR A 150 -2.65 -20.54 11.66
C THR A 150 -2.60 -21.90 10.98
N ASP A 151 -1.91 -21.98 9.85
CA ASP A 151 -1.51 -23.27 9.30
C ASP A 151 -0.63 -24.03 10.32
N SER A 152 -0.61 -25.36 10.21
CA SER A 152 0.19 -26.18 11.12
C SER A 152 1.65 -25.72 11.04
N PRO A 153 2.21 -25.12 12.10
CA PRO A 153 3.60 -24.71 12.06
C PRO A 153 4.43 -25.99 11.94
N GLN A 154 5.08 -26.17 10.78
CA GLN A 154 6.04 -27.25 10.61
C GLN A 154 7.24 -26.90 11.49
N GLY A 155 7.24 -27.42 12.72
CA GLY A 155 8.27 -27.18 13.71
C GLY A 155 9.52 -28.01 13.42
N MET A 156 10.65 -27.30 13.29
CA MET A 156 12.06 -27.74 13.19
C MET A 156 12.45 -28.56 11.97
#